data_AF-A0AAU4UN15-F1
#
_entry.id   AF-A0AAU4UN15-F1
#
_cell.length_a   1.000
_cell.length_b   1.000
_cell.length_c   1.000
_cell.angle_alpha   90.00
_cell.angle_beta   90.00
_cell.angle_gamma   90.00
#
_symmetry.space_group_name_H-M   'P 1'
#
loop_
_entity.id
_entity.type
_entity.pdbx_description
1 polymer ?
#
loop_
_entity_poly.entity_id
_entity_poly.type
_entity_poly.pdbx_seq_one_letter_code
_entity_poly.pdbx_strand_id
1 'polypeptide(L)'
;MRGTGRVTPARLKPAGEQLARHAEVAFAGAISGHHNLMASVICRDAEDFYHCLTTQVAAIDAYEVSIHVRRLKQAASLIFQGRLVHTSPA
;
A
#
# COMPACT_ATOMS: atom_id res chain seq x y z
N MET A 1 -6.44 -5.08 -1.87
CA MET A 1 -6.79 -4.16 -0.77
C MET A 1 -5.94 -2.89 -0.87
N ARG A 2 -6.50 -1.73 -0.53
CA ARG A 2 -5.72 -0.51 -0.23
C ARG A 2 -6.04 -0.05 1.19
N GLY A 3 -5.03 0.36 1.93
CA GLY A 3 -5.20 0.92 3.26
C GLY A 3 -4.36 2.17 3.47
N THR A 4 -4.84 3.04 4.35
CA THR A 4 -4.09 4.21 4.83
C THR A 4 -4.03 4.19 6.34
N GLY A 5 -2.90 4.62 6.90
CA GLY A 5 -2.63 4.52 8.33
C GLY A 5 -2.00 5.79 8.89
N ARG A 6 -2.19 5.99 10.19
CA ARG A 6 -1.51 7.01 10.98
C ARG A 6 -0.46 6.30 11.82
N VAL A 7 0.77 6.78 11.70
CA VAL A 7 1.89 6.39 12.55
C VAL A 7 2.57 7.64 13.08
N THR A 8 3.22 7.54 14.24
CA THR A 8 4.07 8.63 14.74
C THR A 8 5.13 8.98 13.68
N PRO A 9 5.39 10.27 13.34
CA PRO A 9 6.31 10.65 12.27
C PRO A 9 7.71 10.03 12.39
N ALA A 10 8.26 9.90 13.61
CA ALA A 10 9.54 9.24 13.87
C ALA A 10 9.56 7.73 13.56
N ARG A 11 8.39 7.12 13.36
CA ARG A 11 8.19 5.71 12.99
C ARG A 11 7.76 5.53 11.55
N LEU A 12 7.54 6.60 10.78
CA LEU A 12 7.01 6.50 9.42
C LEU A 12 7.93 5.69 8.48
N LYS A 13 9.22 6.02 8.46
CA LYS A 13 10.22 5.30 7.66
C LYS A 13 10.32 3.82 8.04
N PRO A 14 10.59 3.44 9.31
CA PRO A 14 10.70 2.02 9.66
C PRO A 14 9.38 1.25 9.50
N ALA A 15 8.22 1.87 9.75
CA ALA A 15 6.92 1.23 9.52
C ALA A 15 6.70 0.95 8.02
N GLY A 16 7.00 1.93 7.16
CA GLY A 16 6.92 1.75 5.71
C GLY A 16 7.89 0.67 5.19
N GLU A 17 9.13 0.65 5.68
CA GLU A 17 10.11 -0.38 5.34
C GLU A 17 9.70 -1.77 5.81
N GLN A 18 9.08 -1.88 7.00
CA GLN A 18 8.55 -3.15 7.49
C GLN A 18 7.41 -3.66 6.60
N LEU A 19 6.45 -2.79 6.26
CA LEU A 19 5.37 -3.15 5.33
C LEU A 19 5.92 -3.62 3.98
N ALA A 20 6.91 -2.91 3.42
CA ALA A 20 7.49 -3.25 2.13
C ALA A 20 8.22 -4.60 2.09
N ARG A 21 8.53 -5.22 3.24
CA ARG A 21 9.16 -6.56 3.30
C ARG A 21 8.17 -7.71 3.12
N HIS A 22 6.88 -7.45 3.27
CA HIS A 22 5.84 -8.45 3.08
C HIS A 22 5.59 -8.68 1.59
N ALA A 23 5.66 -9.93 1.13
CA ALA A 23 5.57 -10.26 -0.31
C ALA A 23 4.20 -9.90 -0.92
N GLU A 24 3.16 -9.93 -0.10
CA GLU A 24 1.79 -9.53 -0.42
C GLU A 24 1.61 -8.00 -0.54
N VAL A 25 2.55 -7.18 -0.03
CA VAL A 25 2.50 -5.73 -0.12
C VAL A 25 3.06 -5.27 -1.48
N ALA A 26 2.15 -5.00 -2.41
CA ALA A 26 2.48 -4.52 -3.76
C ALA A 26 2.98 -3.07 -3.78
N PHE A 27 2.66 -2.27 -2.76
CA PHE A 27 3.11 -0.90 -2.61
C PHE A 27 3.03 -0.45 -1.15
N ALA A 28 4.04 0.28 -0.69
CA ALA A 28 4.02 1.04 0.55
C ALA A 28 4.63 2.42 0.31
N GLY A 29 4.01 3.47 0.83
CA GLY A 29 4.47 4.84 0.63
C GLY A 29 4.02 5.80 1.72
N ALA A 30 4.89 6.76 2.04
CA ALA A 30 4.52 7.90 2.86
C ALA A 30 3.64 8.87 2.06
N ILE A 31 2.59 9.38 2.70
CA ILE A 31 1.69 10.39 2.14
C ILE A 31 1.54 11.54 3.14
N SER A 32 1.10 12.71 2.67
CA SER A 32 0.73 13.83 3.53
C SER A 32 -0.75 13.74 3.93
N GLY A 33 -1.10 14.27 5.11
CA GLY A 33 -2.49 14.34 5.59
C GLY A 33 -2.70 13.72 6.98
N HIS A 34 -3.96 13.42 7.30
CA HIS A 34 -4.36 12.82 8.58
C HIS A 34 -3.81 11.38 8.74
N HIS A 35 -3.85 10.62 7.65
CA HIS A 35 -3.07 9.40 7.50
C HIS A 35 -1.77 9.76 6.78
N ASN A 36 -0.64 9.25 7.27
CA ASN A 36 0.68 9.54 6.74
C ASN A 36 1.37 8.32 6.09
N LEU A 37 0.70 7.17 6.07
CA LEU A 37 1.17 5.93 5.46
C LEU A 37 0.08 5.35 4.56
N MET A 38 0.45 4.83 3.39
CA MET A 38 -0.44 4.12 2.48
C MET A 38 0.18 2.78 2.08
N ALA A 39 -0.64 1.74 2.03
CA ALA A 39 -0.26 0.43 1.54
C ALA A 39 -1.28 -0.14 0.56
N SER A 40 -0.81 -0.87 -0.44
CA SER A 40 -1.62 -1.72 -1.31
C SER A 40 -1.19 -3.17 -1.12
N VAL A 41 -2.12 -4.02 -0.68
CA VAL A 41 -1.86 -5.43 -0.37
C VAL A 41 -2.71 -6.31 -1.27
N ILE A 42 -2.11 -7.38 -1.79
CA ILE A 42 -2.79 -8.40 -2.57
C ILE A 42 -3.17 -9.53 -1.60
N CYS A 43 -4.48 -9.69 -1.37
CA CYS A 43 -5.02 -10.78 -0.57
C CYS A 43 -5.72 -11.76 -1.52
N ARG A 44 -5.50 -13.05 -1.33
CA ARG A 44 -6.11 -14.11 -2.15
C ARG A 44 -7.57 -14.34 -1.82
N ASP A 45 -7.94 -14.20 -0.54
CA ASP A 45 -9.28 -14.42 -0.01
C ASP A 45 -9.51 -13.62 1.29
N ALA A 46 -10.63 -13.88 1.96
CA ALA A 46 -10.99 -13.22 3.21
C ALA A 46 -10.10 -13.62 4.39
N GLU A 47 -9.54 -14.83 4.39
CA GLU A 47 -8.63 -15.30 5.44
C GLU A 47 -7.29 -14.60 5.33
N ASP A 48 -6.75 -14.50 4.11
CA ASP A 48 -5.52 -13.76 3.81
C ASP A 48 -5.67 -12.25 4.12
N PHE A 49 -6.87 -11.71 3.88
CA PHE A 49 -7.23 -10.35 4.30
C PHE A 49 -7.23 -10.20 5.82
N TYR A 50 -7.86 -11.10 6.56
CA TYR A 50 -7.88 -11.07 8.01
C TYR A 50 -6.48 -11.23 8.61
N HIS A 51 -5.66 -12.12 8.04
CA HIS A 51 -4.26 -12.29 8.40
C HIS A 51 -3.48 -10.98 8.19
N CYS A 52 -3.65 -10.30 7.06
CA CYS A 52 -3.03 -8.99 6.81
C CYS A 52 -3.39 -7.97 7.90
N LEU A 53 -4.68 -7.84 8.24
CA LEU A 53 -5.15 -6.91 9.27
C LEU A 53 -4.54 -7.19 10.64
N THR A 54 -4.38 -8.46 10.99
CA THR A 54 -3.93 -8.88 12.33
C THR A 54 -2.43 -9.02 12.48
N THR A 55 -1.67 -9.00 11.38
CA THR A 55 -0.21 -9.18 11.40
C THR A 55 0.54 -7.99 10.76
N GLN A 56 0.37 -7.80 9.46
CA GLN A 56 1.17 -6.87 8.66
C GLN A 56 0.94 -5.41 9.05
N VAL A 57 -0.33 -5.04 9.26
CA VAL A 57 -0.72 -3.66 9.59
C VAL A 57 -1.04 -3.46 11.08
N ALA A 58 -0.90 -4.50 11.90
CA ALA A 58 -1.27 -4.46 13.33
C ALA A 58 -0.44 -3.47 14.17
N ALA A 59 0.74 -3.08 13.70
CA ALA A 59 1.59 -2.08 14.36
C ALA A 59 1.19 -0.62 14.03
N ILE A 60 0.14 -0.40 13.24
CA ILE A 60 -0.34 0.93 12.85
C ILE A 60 -1.47 1.35 13.81
N ASP A 61 -1.29 2.50 14.47
CA ASP A 61 -2.17 2.98 15.56
C ASP A 61 -3.64 3.15 15.13
N ALA A 62 -3.86 3.63 13.91
CA ALA A 62 -5.18 3.78 13.31
C ALA A 62 -5.07 3.64 11.79
N TYR A 63 -5.99 2.89 11.18
CA TYR A 63 -6.00 2.69 9.74
C TYR A 63 -7.42 2.57 9.18
N GLU A 64 -7.54 2.93 7.91
CA GLU A 64 -8.74 2.74 7.09
C GLU A 64 -8.41 1.81 5.93
N VAL A 65 -9.38 0.98 5.54
CA VAL A 65 -9.20 -0.02 4.47
C VAL A 65 -10.32 0.05 3.45
N SER A 66 -9.94 -0.06 2.18
CA SER A 66 -10.84 -0.29 1.06
C SER A 66 -10.47 -1.60 0.34
N ILE A 67 -11.48 -2.47 0.17
CA ILE A 67 -11.33 -3.75 -0.51
C ILE A 67 -11.77 -3.59 -1.97
N HIS A 68 -10.93 -4.06 -2.90
CA HIS A 68 -11.22 -4.08 -4.33
C HIS A 68 -11.23 -5.53 -4.79
N VAL A 69 -12.43 -6.07 -5.08
CA VAL A 69 -12.61 -7.49 -5.46
C VAL A 69 -12.40 -7.76 -6.95
N ARG A 70 -12.58 -6.74 -7.80
CA ARG A 70 -12.41 -6.85 -9.25
C ARG A 70 -11.73 -5.61 -9.81
N ARG A 71 -10.65 -5.82 -10.56
CA ARG A 71 -9.96 -4.77 -11.31
C ARG A 71 -10.50 -4.76 -12.74
N LEU A 72 -11.30 -3.75 -13.08
CA LEU A 72 -11.88 -3.63 -14.42
C LEU A 72 -10.89 -3.10 -15.45
N LYS A 73 -10.00 -2.19 -15.02
CA LYS A 73 -8.93 -1.62 -15.84
C LYS A 73 -7.73 -1.32 -14.97
N GLN A 74 -6.54 -1.50 -15.54
CA GLN A 74 -5.30 -0.99 -14.99
C GLN A 74 -4.42 -0.53 -16.13
N ALA A 75 -4.10 0.76 -16.10
CA ALA A 75 -3.12 1.38 -16.98
C ALA A 75 -2.31 2.35 -16.12
N ALA A 76 -1.03 2.45 -16.38
CA ALA A 76 -0.14 3.39 -15.72
C ALA A 76 0.53 4.28 -16.78
N SER A 77 0.80 5.53 -16.39
CA SER A 77 1.60 6.46 -17.16
C SER A 77 2.91 6.65 -16.41
N LEU A 78 4.05 6.54 -17.11
CA LEU A 78 5.35 6.84 -16.54
C LEU A 78 5.78 8.22 -17.02
N ILE A 79 6.00 9.13 -16.08
CA ILE A 79 6.67 10.40 -16.35
C ILE A 79 8.12 10.26 -15.94
N PHE A 80 9.04 10.42 -16.88
CA PHE A 80 10.48 10.41 -16.62
C PHE A 80 11.09 11.69 -17.18
N GLN A 81 11.82 12.43 -16.33
CA GLN A 81 12.42 13.73 -16.67
C GLN A 81 11.43 14.71 -17.35
N GLY A 82 10.20 14.77 -16.83
CA GLY A 82 9.16 15.68 -17.33
C GLY A 82 8.48 15.24 -18.65
N ARG A 83 8.77 14.05 -19.16
CA ARG A 83 8.13 13.51 -20.38
C ARG A 83 7.34 12.25 -20.08
N LEU A 84 6.19 12.12 -20.73
CA LEU A 84 5.42 10.87 -20.76
C LEU A 84 6.17 9.86 -21.62
N VAL A 85 6.55 8.74 -21.02
CA VAL A 85 7.19 7.62 -21.71
C VAL A 85 6.26 6.42 -21.75
N HIS A 86 6.30 5.69 -22.85
CA HIS A 86 5.57 4.44 -22.97
C HIS A 86 6.20 3.42 -22.01
N THR A 87 5.43 2.91 -21.06
CA THR A 87 5.86 1.76 -20.26
C THR A 87 5.86 0.53 -21.16
N SER A 88 7.03 0.03 -21.56
CA SER A 88 7.08 -1.27 -22.24
C SER A 88 6.45 -2.32 -21.30
N PRO A 89 5.57 -3.20 -21.79
CA PRO A 89 5.18 -4.36 -21.00
C PRO A 89 6.44 -5.21 -20.72
N ALA A 90 6.58 -5.66 -19.48
CA ALA A 90 7.55 -6.67 -19.07
C ALA A 90 7.08 -8.07 -19.50
#